data_AF-A0A401IT13-F1
#
_entry.id   AF-A0A401IT13-F1
#
_cell.length_a   1.000
_cell.length_b   1.000
_cell.length_c   1.000
_cell.angle_alpha   90.00
_cell.angle_beta   90.00
_cell.angle_gamma   90.00
#
_symmetry.space_group_name_H-M   'P 1'
#
loop_
_entity.id
_entity.type
_entity.pdbx_description
1 polymer ?
#
loop_
_entity_poly.entity_id
_entity_poly.type
_entity_poly.pdbx_seq_one_letter_code
_entity_poly.pdbx_strand_id
1 'polypeptide(L)'
;MAVVLFIISLLILIVIPNVSKQRGRALSINDQALQTELNSQVELYRNEHNLGEDSSVTLDELKKDGYLSNSQIRQIQKEHLKVGGNIDD
;
A
#
# COMPACT_ATOMS: atom_id res chain seq x y z
N MET A 1 -40.06 -23.32 5.92
CA MET A 1 -38.92 -23.21 5.00
C MET A 1 -38.69 -21.78 4.50
N ALA A 2 -39.70 -21.08 3.94
CA ALA A 2 -39.54 -19.73 3.38
C ALA A 2 -39.04 -18.66 4.39
N VAL A 3 -39.56 -18.67 5.62
CA VAL A 3 -39.14 -17.72 6.68
C VAL A 3 -37.65 -17.88 7.03
N VAL A 4 -37.12 -19.11 6.99
CA VAL A 4 -35.71 -19.37 7.29
C VAL A 4 -34.80 -18.77 6.21
N LEU A 5 -35.15 -18.96 4.94
CA LEU A 5 -34.42 -18.35 3.81
C LEU A 5 -34.48 -16.82 3.87
N PHE A 6 -35.62 -16.27 4.25
CA PHE A 6 -35.79 -14.83 4.45
C PHE A 6 -34.83 -14.29 5.52
N ILE A 7 -34.75 -14.94 6.68
CA ILE A 7 -33.86 -14.52 7.77
C ILE A 7 -32.38 -14.66 7.37
N ILE A 8 -31.99 -15.76 6.70
CA ILE A 8 -30.62 -15.94 6.21
C ILE A 8 -30.22 -14.82 5.24
N SER A 9 -31.13 -14.43 4.34
CA SER A 9 -30.87 -13.35 3.39
C SER A 9 -30.63 -11.99 4.08
N LEU A 10 -31.36 -11.68 5.16
CA LEU A 10 -31.15 -10.47 5.96
C LEU A 10 -29.82 -10.48 6.70
N LEU A 11 -29.41 -11.63 7.25
CA LEU A 11 -28.12 -11.77 7.93
C LEU A 11 -26.94 -11.55 6.96
N ILE A 12 -27.01 -12.13 5.76
CA ILE A 12 -25.98 -11.96 4.72
C ILE A 12 -25.85 -10.48 4.31
N LEU A 13 -26.97 -9.77 4.17
CA LEU A 13 -27.01 -8.35 3.83
C LEU A 13 -26.30 -7.46 4.86
N ILE A 14 -26.29 -7.86 6.14
CA ILE A 14 -25.62 -7.12 7.22
C ILE A 14 -24.11 -7.43 7.26
N VAL A 15 -23.71 -8.69 7.01
CA VAL A 15 -22.31 -9.13 7.13
C VAL A 15 -21.44 -8.65 5.97
N ILE A 16 -21.91 -8.77 4.73
CA ILE A 16 -21.15 -8.36 3.52
C ILE A 16 -20.61 -6.92 3.59
N PRO A 17 -21.41 -5.88 3.89
CA PRO A 17 -20.90 -4.51 3.92
C PRO A 17 -19.89 -4.30 5.05
N ASN A 18 -20.00 -5.03 6.16
CA ASN A 18 -19.06 -4.94 7.26
C ASN A 18 -17.70 -5.59 6.90
N VAL A 19 -17.72 -6.73 6.22
CA VAL A 19 -16.50 -7.41 5.72
C VAL A 19 -15.81 -6.59 4.64
N SER A 20 -16.56 -5.99 3.71
CA SER A 20 -16.02 -5.14 2.65
C SER A 20 -15.29 -3.90 3.22
N LYS A 21 -15.89 -3.23 4.22
CA LYS A 21 -15.26 -2.09 4.91
C LYS A 21 -13.98 -2.47 5.66
N GLN A 22 -13.95 -3.64 6.30
CA GLN A 22 -12.75 -4.13 6.99
C GLN A 22 -11.63 -4.46 6.00
N ARG A 23 -11.96 -5.07 4.86
CA ARG A 23 -11.01 -5.30 3.77
C ARG A 23 -10.44 -4.00 3.22
N GLY A 24 -11.28 -2.99 2.99
CA GLY A 24 -10.82 -1.67 2.54
C GLY A 24 -9.84 -1.01 3.50
N ARG A 25 -10.10 -1.05 4.81
CA ARG A 25 -9.17 -0.55 5.84
C ARG A 25 -7.85 -1.31 5.89
N ALA A 26 -7.89 -2.63 5.72
CA ALA A 26 -6.68 -3.44 5.69
C ALA A 26 -5.79 -3.10 4.48
N LEU A 27 -6.41 -2.85 3.32
CA LEU A 27 -5.71 -2.39 2.12
C LEU A 27 -5.06 -1.01 2.37
N SER A 28 -5.83 -0.03 2.87
CA SER A 28 -5.28 1.32 3.11
C SER A 28 -4.12 1.34 4.11
N ILE A 29 -4.19 0.55 5.19
CA ILE A 29 -3.10 0.44 6.17
C ILE A 29 -1.87 -0.23 5.53
N ASN A 30 -2.08 -1.22 4.66
CA ASN A 30 -0.99 -1.86 3.93
C ASN A 30 -0.30 -0.88 2.97
N ASP A 31 -1.07 -0.07 2.25
CA ASP A 31 -0.54 0.94 1.33
C ASP A 31 0.26 2.01 2.09
N GLN A 32 -0.25 2.47 3.24
CA GLN A 32 0.46 3.41 4.12
C GLN A 32 1.79 2.85 4.66
N ALA A 33 1.79 1.58 5.06
CA ALA A 33 3.00 0.91 5.53
C ALA A 33 4.03 0.77 4.40
N LEU A 34 3.59 0.39 3.20
CA LEU A 34 4.47 0.29 2.02
C LEU A 34 5.05 1.64 1.62
N GLN A 35 4.26 2.73 1.68
CA GLN A 35 4.77 4.07 1.41
C GLN A 35 5.79 4.52 2.45
N THR A 36 5.56 4.21 3.72
CA THR A 36 6.50 4.53 4.82
C THR A 36 7.81 3.75 4.66
N GLU A 37 7.72 2.46 4.34
CA GLU A 37 8.90 1.63 4.04
C GLU A 37 9.67 2.18 2.84
N LEU A 38 8.99 2.52 1.75
CA LEU A 38 9.61 3.13 0.57
C LEU A 38 10.32 4.45 0.93
N ASN A 39 9.68 5.33 1.68
CA ASN A 39 10.27 6.60 2.10
C ASN A 39 11.50 6.38 2.97
N SER A 40 11.46 5.42 3.91
CA SER A 40 12.61 5.08 4.74
C SER A 40 13.77 4.53 3.91
N GLN A 41 13.50 3.69 2.91
CA GLN A 41 14.55 3.17 2.02
C GLN A 41 15.15 4.26 1.12
N VAL A 42 14.34 5.21 0.65
CA VAL A 42 14.81 6.39 -0.09
C VAL A 42 15.70 7.25 0.79
N GLU A 43 15.33 7.46 2.05
CA GLU A 43 16.14 8.22 3.02
C GLU A 43 17.48 7.53 3.30
N LEU A 44 17.48 6.21 3.50
CA LEU A 44 18.71 5.42 3.67
C LEU A 44 19.62 5.54 2.43
N TYR A 45 19.06 5.36 1.24
CA TYR A 45 19.81 5.53 -0.02
C TYR A 45 20.39 6.94 -0.15
N ARG A 46 19.62 7.99 0.18
CA ARG A 46 20.10 9.37 0.13
C ARG A 46 21.25 9.62 1.11
N ASN A 47 21.15 9.06 2.31
CA ASN A 47 22.19 9.17 3.33
C ASN A 47 23.48 8.45 2.90
N GLU A 48 23.38 7.24 2.34
CA GLU A 48 24.54 6.48 1.88
C GLU A 48 25.24 7.13 0.68
N HIS A 49 24.47 7.69 -0.26
CA HIS A 49 25.00 8.34 -1.45
C HIS A 49 25.30 9.84 -1.26
N ASN A 50 25.16 10.38 -0.04
CA ASN A 50 25.33 11.81 0.28
C ASN A 50 24.52 12.74 -0.65
N LEU A 51 23.32 12.31 -1.03
CA LEU A 51 22.44 13.02 -1.94
C LEU A 51 21.62 14.05 -1.16
N GLY A 52 21.62 15.31 -1.62
CA GLY A 52 20.79 16.38 -1.04
C GLY A 52 19.29 16.09 -1.14
N GLU A 53 18.46 16.80 -0.37
CA GLU A 53 16.99 16.68 -0.36
C GLU A 53 16.32 16.79 -1.73
N ASP A 54 16.93 17.54 -2.63
CA ASP A 54 16.42 17.76 -3.99
C ASP A 54 16.87 16.70 -5.01
N SER A 55 17.62 15.68 -4.59
CA SER A 55 18.09 14.63 -5.49
C SER A 55 16.95 13.64 -5.77
N SER A 56 16.50 13.58 -7.02
CA SER A 56 15.45 12.66 -7.44
C SER A 56 15.97 11.23 -7.38
N VAL A 57 15.53 10.47 -6.38
CA VAL A 57 15.83 9.05 -6.29
C VAL A 57 14.78 8.26 -7.06
N THR A 58 15.21 7.43 -8.01
CA THR A 58 14.30 6.64 -8.85
C THR A 58 14.11 5.23 -8.28
N LEU A 59 12.92 4.65 -8.45
CA LEU A 59 12.65 3.26 -8.05
C LEU A 59 13.62 2.25 -8.67
N ASP A 60 14.11 2.52 -9.89
CA ASP A 60 15.10 1.70 -10.57
C ASP A 60 16.49 1.76 -9.91
N GLU A 61 16.84 2.86 -9.25
CA GLU A 61 18.09 3.01 -8.50
C GLU A 61 18.01 2.22 -7.19
N LEU A 62 16.89 2.33 -6.46
CA LEU A 62 16.64 1.49 -5.27
C LEU A 62 16.61 0.00 -5.60
N LYS A 63 16.11 -0.37 -6.79
CA LYS A 63 16.12 -1.75 -7.26
C LYS A 63 17.54 -2.24 -7.54
N LYS A 64 18.31 -1.42 -8.26
CA LYS A 64 19.66 -1.76 -8.71
C LYS A 64 20.60 -1.95 -7.52
N ASP A 65 20.42 -1.12 -6.49
CA ASP A 65 21.26 -1.16 -5.28
C ASP A 65 20.67 -2.04 -4.17
N GLY A 66 19.56 -2.73 -4.47
CA GLY A 66 19.05 -3.85 -3.66
C GLY A 66 18.15 -3.45 -2.48
N TYR A 67 17.74 -2.18 -2.38
CA TYR A 67 16.83 -1.70 -1.35
C TYR A 67 15.41 -2.22 -1.56
N LEU A 68 14.94 -2.30 -2.82
CA LEU A 68 13.60 -2.80 -3.16
C LEU A 68 13.60 -4.16 -3.84
N SER A 69 12.71 -5.06 -3.38
CA SER A 69 12.43 -6.32 -4.06
C SER A 69 11.52 -6.15 -5.28
N ASN A 70 11.60 -7.08 -6.23
CA ASN A 70 10.72 -7.11 -7.40
C ASN A 70 9.21 -7.17 -7.02
N SER A 71 8.87 -7.78 -5.88
CA SER A 71 7.50 -7.80 -5.34
C SER A 71 7.04 -6.42 -4.88
N GLN A 72 7.89 -5.68 -4.16
CA GLN A 72 7.58 -4.33 -3.70
C GLN A 72 7.38 -3.37 -4.88
N ILE A 73 8.22 -3.46 -5.91
CA ILE A 73 8.08 -2.62 -7.12
C ILE A 73 6.77 -2.88 -7.86
N ARG A 74 6.38 -4.15 -8.01
CA ARG A 74 5.09 -4.49 -8.62
C ARG A 74 3.91 -3.95 -7.81
N GLN A 75 4.00 -3.99 -6.48
CA GLN A 75 2.98 -3.47 -5.58
C GLN A 75 2.89 -1.93 -5.68
N ILE A 76 4.03 -1.24 -5.64
CA ILE A 76 4.14 0.22 -5.81
C ILE A 76 3.57 0.68 -7.16
N GLN A 77 3.88 -0.04 -8.25
CA GLN A 77 3.34 0.24 -9.58
C GLN A 77 1.83 0.00 -9.69
N LYS A 78 1.32 -1.02 -8.99
CA LYS A 78 -0.09 -1.37 -8.99
C LYS A 78 -0.94 -0.40 -8.17
N GLU A 79 -0.40 0.07 -7.05
CA GLU A 79 -1.05 1.02 -6.13
C GLU A 79 -0.74 2.49 -6.48
N HIS A 80 -0.05 2.75 -7.61
CA HIS A 80 0.36 4.09 -8.09
C HIS A 80 1.13 4.93 -7.04
N LEU A 81 1.84 4.27 -6.13
CA LEU A 81 2.60 4.92 -5.06
C LEU A 81 3.79 5.68 -5.65
N LYS A 82 4.00 6.93 -5.21
CA LYS A 82 5.09 7.81 -5.69
C LYS A 82 6.23 7.86 -4.67
N VAL A 83 7.47 7.87 -5.15
CA VAL A 83 8.65 8.16 -4.32
C VAL A 83 8.52 9.58 -3.75
N GLY A 84 8.46 9.71 -2.42
CA GLY A 84 8.23 11.00 -1.75
C GLY A 84 6.78 11.51 -1.80
N GLY A 85 5.81 10.69 -2.19
CA GLY A 85 4.40 11.05 -2.16
C GLY A 85 3.79 10.91 -0.76
N ASN A 86 3.14 11.97 -0.28
CA ASN A 86 2.17 11.85 0.82
C ASN A 86 0.88 11.22 0.29
N ILE A 87 0.31 10.28 1.04
CA ILE A 87 -1.02 9.73 0.77
C ILE A 87 -2.05 10.72 1.34
N ASP A 88 -2.22 11.86 0.68
CA ASP A 88 -3.24 12.87 1.03
C ASP A 88 -4.10 13.28 -0.19
N ASP A 89 -4.12 12.50 -1.28
CA ASP A 89 -5.08 12.63 -2.39
C ASP A 89 -5.88 11.34 -2.62
#